data_AF-A0A0J6WA37-F1
#
_entry.id   AF-A0A0J6WA37-F1
#
_cell.length_a   1.000
_cell.length_b   1.000
_cell.length_c   1.000
_cell.angle_alpha   90.00
_cell.angle_beta   90.00
_cell.angle_gamma   90.00
#
_symmetry.space_group_name_H-M   'P 1'
#
loop_
_entity.id
_entity.type
_entity.pdbx_description
1 polymer ?
#
loop_
_entity_poly.entity_id
_entity_poly.type
_entity_poly.pdbx_seq_one_letter_code
_entity_poly.pdbx_strand_id
1 'polypeptide(L)'
;METSQVGDAPTVVRSPQIPVGSQNTVLCLVRFALANIRRRPERFVLSVLGIALAIACVTVVRTVSASFAITGENSVTDVLAGGALWVVPAAGVHYDPDVEALVADGPAPDISAPPGWGASRVLSGVTQVNGQSVSLRGSDAVAAGEASVGSGLGERLGLGAGDRVTVGGQSLQVTIDGTGESLTVPTGVAESVVGQNGWWIVSAPAGSAQRRDLAQIFSAAVSLPSTPDPAQRPDPAGAGLIYDTVGGSGPLTFEQKFSALFSGKVTGSTLGLISTIGLALGFVIAVSSFLAAVTERRREFGIMSSIGLADEVLYFFLVESAIVFLAAYVVGIAAAGIAVALVIPGIATPTAWLQGVAMTAMFLPAMAIVGALVPVHRLLQQRPVALLGAR
;
A
#
# COMPACT_ATOMS: atom_id res chain seq x y z
N MET A 1 49.03 -17.94 -76.56
CA MET A 1 48.52 -19.32 -76.60
C MET A 1 48.82 -19.89 -75.22
N GLU A 2 47.90 -20.22 -74.34
CA GLU A 2 46.47 -20.54 -74.43
C GLU A 2 45.69 -19.80 -73.32
N THR A 3 44.45 -19.43 -73.64
CA THR A 3 43.41 -19.02 -72.70
C THR A 3 42.63 -20.26 -72.27
N SER A 4 42.42 -20.49 -70.98
CA SER A 4 41.44 -21.50 -70.51
C SER A 4 40.62 -21.02 -69.32
N GLN A 5 39.33 -21.29 -69.45
CA GLN A 5 38.15 -20.80 -68.73
C GLN A 5 38.07 -21.15 -67.23
N VAL A 6 37.50 -20.18 -66.51
CA VAL A 6 36.45 -20.25 -65.48
C VAL A 6 35.87 -21.65 -65.20
N GLY A 7 35.92 -22.07 -63.93
CA GLY A 7 35.10 -23.15 -63.36
C GLY A 7 34.38 -22.65 -62.12
N ASP A 8 33.05 -22.75 -62.14
CA ASP A 8 32.08 -22.25 -61.17
C ASP A 8 32.34 -22.66 -59.72
N ALA A 9 32.05 -21.73 -58.81
CA ALA A 9 31.99 -21.96 -57.38
C ALA A 9 30.82 -22.89 -57.00
N PRO A 10 30.98 -23.84 -56.07
CA PRO A 10 29.84 -24.55 -55.52
C PRO A 10 29.02 -23.59 -54.66
N THR A 11 27.81 -23.28 -55.11
CA THR A 11 26.77 -22.62 -54.32
C THR A 11 26.54 -23.39 -53.03
N VAL A 12 26.99 -22.81 -51.91
CA VAL A 12 26.63 -23.24 -50.57
C VAL A 12 25.11 -23.12 -50.45
N VAL A 13 24.42 -24.26 -50.42
CA VAL A 13 23.00 -24.34 -50.12
C VAL A 13 22.80 -23.81 -48.69
N ARG A 14 22.30 -22.58 -48.57
CA ARG A 14 21.81 -22.03 -47.30
C ARG A 14 20.71 -22.97 -46.79
N SER A 15 20.88 -23.49 -45.58
CA SER A 15 19.82 -24.16 -44.83
C SER A 15 18.54 -23.32 -44.87
N PRO A 16 17.35 -23.92 -45.02
CA PRO A 16 16.11 -23.18 -45.03
C PRO A 16 15.96 -22.44 -43.69
N GLN A 17 15.93 -21.11 -43.75
CA GLN A 17 15.60 -20.28 -42.60
C GLN A 17 14.20 -20.67 -42.14
N ILE A 18 14.09 -21.08 -40.87
CA ILE A 18 12.82 -21.40 -40.21
C ILE A 18 11.90 -20.18 -40.33
N PRO A 19 10.62 -20.33 -40.74
CA PRO A 19 9.71 -19.20 -40.86
C PRO A 19 9.52 -18.54 -39.50
N VAL A 20 9.90 -17.27 -39.40
CA VAL A 20 9.80 -16.48 -38.16
C VAL A 20 8.37 -15.98 -37.99
N GLY A 21 7.47 -16.92 -37.65
CA GLY A 21 6.13 -16.58 -37.18
C GLY A 21 6.18 -16.21 -35.70
N SER A 22 6.35 -14.92 -35.39
CA SER A 22 6.48 -14.37 -34.03
C SER A 22 5.45 -14.90 -33.00
N GLN A 23 4.20 -15.16 -33.42
CA GLN A 23 3.16 -15.70 -32.54
C GLN A 23 3.28 -17.22 -32.26
N ASN A 24 3.87 -18.01 -33.17
CA ASN A 24 4.00 -19.45 -33.01
C ASN A 24 5.18 -19.84 -32.12
N THR A 25 6.25 -19.05 -32.09
CA THR A 25 7.43 -19.32 -31.28
C THR A 25 7.11 -19.27 -29.79
N VAL A 26 6.50 -18.18 -29.30
CA VAL A 26 6.16 -18.03 -27.87
C VAL A 26 5.17 -19.12 -27.43
N LEU A 27 4.16 -19.42 -28.25
CA LEU A 27 3.22 -20.49 -27.96
C LEU A 27 3.90 -21.86 -27.89
N CYS A 28 4.88 -22.12 -28.77
CA CYS A 28 5.67 -23.35 -28.74
C CYS A 28 6.52 -23.44 -27.47
N LEU A 29 7.19 -22.35 -27.07
CA LEU A 29 7.96 -22.27 -25.82
C LEU A 29 7.05 -22.54 -24.61
N VAL A 30 5.87 -21.93 -24.57
CA VAL A 30 4.89 -22.09 -23.48
C VAL A 30 4.36 -23.53 -23.44
N ARG A 31 3.97 -24.11 -24.58
CA ARG A 31 3.52 -25.52 -24.66
C ARG A 31 4.60 -26.49 -24.20
N PHE A 32 5.85 -26.26 -24.58
CA PHE A 32 6.98 -27.06 -24.14
C PHE A 32 7.19 -26.96 -22.63
N ALA A 33 7.20 -25.73 -22.08
CA ALA A 33 7.32 -25.49 -20.65
C ALA A 33 6.18 -26.17 -19.85
N LEU A 34 4.93 -26.06 -20.31
CA LEU A 34 3.77 -26.73 -19.71
C LEU A 34 3.89 -28.26 -19.76
N ALA A 35 4.32 -28.82 -20.88
CA ALA A 35 4.54 -30.26 -20.99
C ALA A 35 5.63 -30.73 -20.01
N ASN A 36 6.67 -29.92 -19.80
CA ASN A 36 7.74 -30.21 -18.86
C ASN A 36 7.27 -30.16 -17.39
N ILE A 37 6.51 -29.13 -17.03
CA ILE A 37 5.90 -28.99 -15.70
C ILE A 37 5.00 -30.19 -15.38
N ARG A 38 4.19 -30.65 -16.34
CA ARG A 38 3.32 -31.83 -16.17
C ARG A 38 4.08 -33.13 -15.93
N ARG A 39 5.33 -33.24 -16.37
CA ARG A 39 6.16 -34.44 -16.12
C ARG A 39 6.70 -34.50 -14.70
N ARG A 40 6.82 -33.37 -14.00
CA ARG A 40 7.33 -33.29 -12.63
C ARG A 40 6.49 -32.33 -11.76
N PRO A 41 5.22 -32.68 -11.48
CA PRO A 41 4.29 -31.79 -10.79
C PRO A 41 4.70 -31.50 -9.35
N GLU A 42 5.29 -32.47 -8.64
CA GLU A 42 5.71 -32.30 -7.24
C GLU A 42 6.68 -31.15 -7.06
N ARG A 43 7.70 -31.08 -7.92
CA ARG A 43 8.70 -30.02 -7.90
C ARG A 43 8.05 -28.66 -8.18
N PHE A 44 7.21 -28.59 -9.21
CA PHE A 44 6.51 -27.37 -9.57
C PHE A 44 5.68 -26.85 -8.40
N VAL A 45 4.90 -27.73 -7.76
CA VAL A 45 4.06 -27.38 -6.61
C VAL A 45 4.90 -26.89 -5.43
N LEU A 46 6.00 -27.57 -5.10
CA LEU A 46 6.89 -27.15 -4.00
C LEU A 46 7.53 -25.79 -4.25
N SER A 47 8.01 -25.53 -5.47
CA SER A 47 8.56 -24.21 -5.86
C SER A 47 7.49 -23.13 -5.78
N VAL A 48 6.31 -23.40 -6.35
CA VAL A 48 5.19 -22.46 -6.36
C VAL A 48 4.73 -22.13 -4.94
N LEU A 49 4.55 -23.12 -4.07
CA LEU A 49 4.12 -22.90 -2.69
C LEU A 49 5.14 -22.11 -1.86
N GLY A 50 6.43 -22.43 -1.98
CA GLY A 50 7.47 -21.71 -1.24
C GLY A 50 7.56 -20.23 -1.65
N ILE A 51 7.51 -19.95 -2.96
CA ILE A 51 7.52 -18.58 -3.48
C ILE A 51 6.19 -17.87 -3.16
N ALA A 52 5.05 -18.57 -3.31
CA ALA A 52 3.73 -18.02 -3.02
C ALA A 52 3.59 -17.63 -1.54
N LEU A 53 4.14 -18.41 -0.62
CA LEU A 53 4.13 -18.08 0.81
C LEU A 53 4.87 -16.77 1.08
N ALA A 54 6.05 -16.57 0.48
CA ALA A 54 6.80 -15.33 0.63
C ALA A 54 6.07 -14.13 0.03
N ILE A 55 5.50 -14.30 -1.16
CA ILE A 55 4.65 -13.29 -1.81
C ILE A 55 3.44 -12.97 -0.94
N ALA A 56 2.80 -13.98 -0.35
CA ALA A 56 1.66 -13.82 0.53
C ALA A 56 2.03 -13.00 1.76
N CYS A 57 3.12 -13.34 2.46
CA CYS A 57 3.61 -12.60 3.63
C CYS A 57 3.83 -11.11 3.31
N VAL A 58 4.52 -10.80 2.21
CA VAL A 58 4.76 -9.41 1.80
C VAL A 58 3.47 -8.72 1.40
N THR A 59 2.62 -9.39 0.63
CA THR A 59 1.35 -8.81 0.15
C THR A 59 0.41 -8.51 1.33
N VAL A 60 0.34 -9.39 2.33
CA VAL A 60 -0.44 -9.16 3.56
C VAL A 60 0.04 -7.88 4.24
N VAL A 61 1.34 -7.76 4.51
CA VAL A 61 1.88 -6.58 5.20
C VAL A 61 1.70 -5.31 4.38
N ARG A 62 1.90 -5.37 3.06
CA ARG A 62 1.68 -4.22 2.17
C ARG A 62 0.21 -3.82 2.08
N THR A 63 -0.70 -4.78 2.08
CA THR A 63 -2.15 -4.54 2.10
C THR A 63 -2.54 -3.88 3.41
N VAL A 64 -2.13 -4.43 4.56
CA VAL A 64 -2.40 -3.82 5.87
C VAL A 64 -1.80 -2.42 5.94
N SER A 65 -0.55 -2.23 5.51
CA SER A 65 0.11 -0.93 5.49
C SER A 65 -0.65 0.09 4.63
N ALA A 66 -1.14 -0.33 3.46
CA ALA A 66 -1.99 0.49 2.58
C ALA A 66 -3.33 0.85 3.24
N SER A 67 -4.00 -0.10 3.88
CA SER A 67 -5.26 0.17 4.61
C SER A 67 -5.06 1.22 5.70
N PHE A 68 -4.01 1.06 6.53
CA PHE A 68 -3.68 2.05 7.56
C PHE A 68 -3.35 3.43 6.97
N ALA A 69 -2.69 3.48 5.82
CA ALA A 69 -2.43 4.72 5.10
C ALA A 69 -3.76 5.40 4.67
N ILE A 70 -4.66 4.64 4.04
CA ILE A 70 -5.97 5.13 3.59
C ILE A 70 -6.78 5.63 4.79
N THR A 71 -6.80 4.86 5.89
CA THR A 71 -7.46 5.26 7.13
C THR A 71 -6.89 6.57 7.68
N GLY A 72 -5.56 6.72 7.71
CA GLY A 72 -4.91 7.95 8.18
C GLY A 72 -5.25 9.16 7.30
N GLU A 73 -5.26 9.00 5.98
CA GLU A 73 -5.63 10.05 5.01
C GLU A 73 -7.09 10.48 5.18
N ASN A 74 -8.00 9.51 5.24
CA ASN A 74 -9.43 9.75 5.43
C ASN A 74 -9.72 10.43 6.76
N SER A 75 -9.06 10.00 7.84
CA SER A 75 -9.24 10.58 9.17
C SER A 75 -8.86 12.05 9.21
N VAL A 76 -7.75 12.43 8.56
CA VAL A 76 -7.34 13.84 8.50
C VAL A 76 -8.25 14.63 7.57
N THR A 77 -8.62 14.08 6.41
CA THR A 77 -9.53 14.75 5.47
C THR A 77 -10.86 15.10 6.14
N ASP A 78 -11.40 14.16 6.91
CA ASP A 78 -12.63 14.31 7.69
C ASP A 78 -12.50 15.36 8.81
N VAL A 79 -11.33 15.46 9.45
CA VAL A 79 -11.06 16.49 10.47
C VAL A 79 -10.86 17.88 9.85
N LEU A 80 -10.10 17.97 8.76
CA LEU A 80 -9.73 19.25 8.17
C LEU A 80 -10.89 19.94 7.48
N ALA A 81 -11.78 19.19 6.80
CA ALA A 81 -12.91 19.73 6.05
C ALA A 81 -12.52 20.92 5.13
N GLY A 82 -11.29 20.91 4.59
CA GLY A 82 -10.73 21.98 3.74
C GLY A 82 -10.13 23.18 4.48
N GLY A 83 -9.98 23.13 5.81
CA GLY A 83 -9.27 24.13 6.60
C GLY A 83 -7.80 24.22 6.24
N ALA A 84 -7.25 25.44 6.29
CA ALA A 84 -5.86 25.70 5.92
C ALA A 84 -4.86 25.35 7.03
N LEU A 85 -5.27 25.49 8.30
CA LEU A 85 -4.45 25.13 9.46
C LEU A 85 -5.26 24.30 10.45
N TRP A 86 -4.57 23.38 11.13
CA TRP A 86 -5.15 22.55 12.19
C TRP A 86 -4.41 22.78 13.50
N VAL A 87 -5.08 23.38 14.48
CA VAL A 87 -4.49 23.72 15.77
C VAL A 87 -4.85 22.65 16.79
N VAL A 88 -3.88 21.85 17.19
CA VAL A 88 -4.06 20.70 18.09
C VAL A 88 -3.64 21.04 19.52
N PRO A 89 -4.22 20.35 20.52
CA PRO A 89 -3.88 20.60 21.93
C PRO A 89 -2.45 20.13 22.25
N ALA A 90 -1.89 20.63 23.35
CA ALA A 90 -0.54 20.26 23.82
C ALA A 90 -0.39 18.76 24.11
N ALA A 91 -1.48 18.12 24.57
CA ALA A 91 -1.54 16.67 24.76
C ALA A 91 -1.52 15.89 23.43
N GLY A 92 -1.86 16.56 22.32
CA GLY A 92 -1.90 15.99 20.99
C GLY A 92 -3.24 15.40 20.59
N VAL A 93 -3.18 14.62 19.52
CA VAL A 93 -4.31 13.90 18.96
C VAL A 93 -3.84 12.48 18.66
N HIS A 94 -4.73 11.51 18.82
CA HIS A 94 -4.46 10.13 18.46
C HIS A 94 -5.60 9.60 17.60
N TYR A 95 -5.29 8.59 16.79
CA TYR A 95 -6.31 7.80 16.14
C TYR A 95 -6.69 6.66 17.07
N ASP A 96 -7.98 6.58 17.39
CA ASP A 96 -8.54 5.54 18.22
C ASP A 96 -9.18 4.46 17.30
N PRO A 97 -8.65 3.23 17.29
CA PRO A 97 -9.17 2.16 16.44
C PRO A 97 -10.55 1.65 16.86
N ASP A 98 -11.01 1.89 18.10
CA ASP A 98 -12.31 1.42 18.57
C ASP A 98 -13.46 2.30 18.06
N VAL A 99 -13.18 3.58 17.80
CA VAL A 99 -14.14 4.53 17.22
C VAL A 99 -13.84 4.90 15.78
N GLU A 100 -12.70 4.45 15.24
CA GLU A 100 -12.23 4.65 13.87
C GLU A 100 -12.06 6.13 13.47
N ALA A 101 -11.62 6.96 14.41
CA ALA A 101 -11.47 8.40 14.18
C ALA A 101 -10.32 9.01 14.98
N LEU A 102 -9.93 10.24 14.60
CA LEU A 102 -9.04 11.07 15.40
C LEU A 102 -9.77 11.65 16.61
N VAL A 103 -9.13 11.56 17.78
CA VAL A 103 -9.63 12.02 19.07
C VAL A 103 -8.62 12.97 19.69
N ALA A 104 -9.11 14.05 20.32
CA ALA A 104 -8.28 15.00 21.04
C ALA A 104 -7.86 14.45 22.40
N ASP A 105 -6.57 14.56 22.73
CA ASP A 105 -6.02 14.10 24.01
C ASP A 105 -6.11 15.15 25.13
N GLY A 106 -6.65 16.32 24.82
CA GLY A 106 -6.75 17.41 25.78
C GLY A 106 -7.55 18.60 25.28
N PRO A 107 -7.66 19.66 26.12
CA PRO A 107 -8.45 20.84 25.81
C PRO A 107 -7.87 21.59 24.62
N ALA A 108 -8.75 22.03 23.71
CA ALA A 108 -8.37 22.87 22.59
C ALA A 108 -7.58 24.11 23.08
N PRO A 109 -6.51 24.52 22.38
CA PRO A 109 -5.74 25.71 22.76
C PRO A 109 -6.62 26.96 22.88
N ASP A 110 -6.34 27.79 23.87
CA ASP A 110 -7.03 29.08 24.05
C ASP A 110 -6.46 30.10 23.06
N ILE A 111 -7.15 30.27 21.93
CA ILE A 111 -6.74 31.17 20.85
C ILE A 111 -7.87 32.12 20.48
N SER A 112 -7.49 33.33 20.07
CA SER A 112 -8.40 34.29 19.44
C SER A 112 -7.95 34.50 18.00
N ALA A 113 -8.81 34.13 17.05
CA ALA A 113 -8.47 34.25 15.63
C ALA A 113 -8.33 35.73 15.24
N PRO A 114 -7.24 36.11 14.54
CA PRO A 114 -7.07 37.47 14.07
C PRO A 114 -8.16 37.85 13.04
N PRO A 115 -8.45 39.16 12.87
CA PRO A 115 -9.49 39.61 11.94
C PRO A 115 -9.32 39.06 10.52
N GLY A 116 -10.42 38.60 9.93
CA GLY A 116 -10.46 38.04 8.57
C GLY A 116 -10.11 36.56 8.47
N TRP A 117 -9.67 35.92 9.57
CA TRP A 117 -9.48 34.47 9.63
C TRP A 117 -10.77 33.80 10.11
N GLY A 118 -11.12 32.67 9.49
CA GLY A 118 -12.16 31.79 10.02
C GLY A 118 -11.54 30.80 11.00
N ALA A 119 -12.09 30.64 12.19
CA ALA A 119 -11.65 29.61 13.13
C ALA A 119 -12.88 28.94 13.74
N SER A 120 -12.97 27.62 13.56
CA SER A 120 -14.05 26.81 14.08
C SER A 120 -13.48 25.87 15.12
N ARG A 121 -14.00 25.95 16.34
CA ARG A 121 -13.63 25.01 17.41
C ARG A 121 -14.39 23.73 17.22
N VAL A 122 -13.67 22.61 17.23
CA VAL A 122 -14.27 21.28 17.16
C VAL A 122 -13.96 20.59 18.48
N LEU A 123 -14.99 20.45 19.33
CA LEU A 123 -14.87 19.58 20.50
C LEU A 123 -14.74 18.14 20.02
N SER A 124 -13.94 17.34 20.70
CA SER A 124 -13.63 15.97 20.30
C SER A 124 -13.45 15.08 21.52
N GLY A 125 -14.05 13.90 21.46
CA GLY A 125 -13.88 12.85 22.45
C GLY A 125 -14.58 11.56 22.02
N VAL A 126 -14.76 10.66 22.97
CA VAL A 126 -15.46 9.39 22.77
C VAL A 126 -16.71 9.37 23.65
N THR A 127 -17.81 8.86 23.11
CA THR A 127 -19.02 8.57 23.86
C THR A 127 -19.59 7.20 23.49
N GLN A 128 -20.66 6.79 24.14
CA GLN A 128 -21.37 5.55 23.87
C GLN A 128 -22.72 5.86 23.24
N VAL A 129 -22.99 5.27 22.08
CA VAL A 129 -24.30 5.31 21.42
C VAL A 129 -24.74 3.87 21.19
N ASN A 130 -25.93 3.53 21.68
CA ASN A 130 -26.48 2.16 21.59
C ASN A 130 -25.52 1.07 22.11
N GLY A 131 -24.67 1.41 23.08
CA GLY A 131 -23.67 0.49 23.66
C GLY A 131 -22.42 0.28 22.80
N GLN A 132 -22.25 1.05 21.73
CA GLN A 132 -21.04 1.08 20.90
C GLN A 132 -20.29 2.40 21.11
N SER A 133 -18.96 2.32 21.21
CA SER A 133 -18.10 3.49 21.31
C SER A 133 -18.15 4.27 20.00
N VAL A 134 -18.31 5.58 20.08
CA VAL A 134 -18.36 6.46 18.92
C VAL A 134 -17.52 7.72 19.15
N SER A 135 -16.91 8.21 18.07
CA SER A 135 -16.23 9.49 18.07
C SER A 135 -17.28 10.60 18.10
N LEU A 136 -17.28 11.41 19.17
CA LEU A 136 -18.17 12.56 19.31
C LEU A 136 -17.43 13.83 18.95
N ARG A 137 -18.04 14.64 18.08
CA ARG A 137 -17.57 15.98 17.72
C ARG A 137 -18.60 17.05 18.06
N GLY A 138 -18.14 18.23 18.46
CA GLY A 138 -18.97 19.41 18.63
C GLY A 138 -18.78 20.39 17.47
N SER A 139 -19.87 20.93 16.94
CA SER A 139 -19.83 21.98 15.92
C SER A 139 -21.02 22.93 16.05
N ASP A 140 -20.76 24.22 15.89
CA ASP A 140 -21.80 25.26 15.84
C ASP A 140 -22.58 25.25 14.51
N ALA A 141 -22.09 24.50 13.50
CA ALA A 141 -22.78 24.35 12.22
C ALA A 141 -23.95 23.34 12.29
N VAL A 142 -23.98 22.48 13.31
CA VAL A 142 -25.07 21.50 13.49
C VAL A 142 -26.24 22.18 14.18
N ALA A 143 -27.44 22.08 13.58
CA ALA A 143 -28.63 22.70 14.12
C ALA A 143 -29.03 22.08 15.47
N ALA A 144 -29.66 22.91 16.33
CA ALA A 144 -30.14 22.44 17.62
C ALA A 144 -31.19 21.32 17.45
N GLY A 145 -30.99 20.20 18.16
CA GLY A 145 -31.87 19.02 18.06
C GLY A 145 -31.51 18.06 16.94
N GLU A 146 -30.46 18.34 16.16
CA GLU A 146 -29.92 17.45 15.13
C GLU A 146 -28.58 16.85 15.54
N ALA A 147 -28.24 15.73 14.90
CA ALA A 147 -26.95 15.06 15.01
C ALA A 147 -26.52 14.65 13.60
N SER A 148 -25.40 15.20 13.14
CA SER A 148 -24.79 14.83 11.87
C SER A 148 -23.94 13.59 12.04
N VAL A 149 -24.32 12.51 11.38
CA VAL A 149 -23.68 11.18 11.43
C VAL A 149 -22.98 10.95 10.10
N GLY A 150 -21.66 10.69 10.14
CA GLY A 150 -20.94 10.23 8.97
C GLY A 150 -21.50 8.90 8.45
N SER A 151 -21.53 8.70 7.13
CA SER A 151 -22.16 7.52 6.54
C SER A 151 -21.57 6.19 7.05
N GLY A 152 -20.26 6.13 7.31
CA GLY A 152 -19.60 4.94 7.86
C GLY A 152 -20.12 4.60 9.27
N LEU A 153 -20.23 5.61 10.12
CA LEU A 153 -20.83 5.45 11.45
C LEU A 153 -22.31 5.04 11.36
N GLY A 154 -23.04 5.62 10.41
CA GLY A 154 -24.44 5.27 10.14
C GLY A 154 -24.61 3.79 9.81
N GLU A 155 -23.79 3.25 8.90
CA GLU A 155 -23.79 1.82 8.58
C GLU A 155 -23.41 0.94 9.78
N ARG A 156 -22.38 1.35 10.55
CA ARG A 156 -21.89 0.60 11.71
C ARG A 156 -22.91 0.51 12.85
N LEU A 157 -23.71 1.56 13.04
CA LEU A 157 -24.77 1.61 14.05
C LEU A 157 -26.15 1.22 13.53
N GLY A 158 -26.30 1.02 12.22
CA GLY A 158 -27.59 0.81 11.56
C GLY A 158 -28.52 2.02 11.64
N LEU A 159 -27.96 3.24 11.60
CA LEU A 159 -28.68 4.51 11.63
C LEU A 159 -28.82 5.11 10.22
N GLY A 160 -30.03 5.57 9.91
CA GLY A 160 -30.36 6.32 8.70
C GLY A 160 -30.83 7.74 8.99
N ALA A 161 -30.96 8.54 7.93
CA ALA A 161 -31.50 9.88 8.04
C ALA A 161 -32.94 9.86 8.60
N GLY A 162 -33.20 10.68 9.61
CA GLY A 162 -34.48 10.78 10.30
C GLY A 162 -34.58 9.93 11.58
N ASP A 163 -33.65 9.00 11.80
CA ASP A 163 -33.57 8.24 13.05
C ASP A 163 -33.26 9.16 14.24
N ARG A 164 -33.28 8.62 15.46
CA ARG A 164 -32.93 9.38 16.66
C ARG A 164 -31.81 8.71 17.43
N VAL A 165 -30.89 9.53 17.92
CA VAL A 165 -29.80 9.15 18.80
C VAL A 165 -29.88 9.95 20.10
N THR A 166 -29.46 9.34 21.20
CA THR A 166 -29.38 10.04 22.49
C THR A 166 -27.92 10.29 22.84
N VAL A 167 -27.55 11.57 23.01
CA VAL A 167 -26.20 12.00 23.38
C VAL A 167 -26.30 13.00 24.53
N GLY A 168 -25.54 12.80 25.61
CA GLY A 168 -25.59 13.71 26.76
C GLY A 168 -27.00 13.87 27.38
N GLY A 169 -27.85 12.84 27.24
CA GLY A 169 -29.25 12.88 27.68
C GLY A 169 -30.20 13.62 26.74
N GLN A 170 -29.73 14.14 25.61
CA GLN A 170 -30.57 14.82 24.61
C GLN A 170 -30.87 13.90 23.42
N SER A 171 -32.13 13.88 22.98
CA SER A 171 -32.56 13.11 21.80
C SER A 171 -32.46 13.96 20.54
N LEU A 172 -31.51 13.60 19.69
CA LEU A 172 -31.16 14.31 18.46
C LEU A 172 -31.65 13.54 17.24
N GLN A 173 -32.16 14.24 16.23
CA GLN A 173 -32.53 13.66 14.95
C GLN A 173 -31.29 13.49 14.08
N VAL A 174 -31.11 12.29 13.53
CA VAL A 174 -29.96 11.93 12.69
C VAL A 174 -30.10 12.53 11.31
N THR A 175 -29.06 13.22 10.88
CA THR A 175 -28.81 13.56 9.47
C THR A 175 -27.56 12.82 9.02
N ILE A 176 -27.53 12.29 7.80
CA ILE A 176 -26.31 11.68 7.26
C ILE A 176 -25.55 12.72 6.46
N ASP A 177 -24.32 13.03 6.88
CA ASP A 177 -23.44 13.98 6.19
C ASP A 177 -21.96 13.56 6.33
N GLY A 178 -21.21 13.73 5.25
CA GLY A 178 -19.84 13.22 5.14
C GLY A 178 -19.73 11.69 5.12
N THR A 179 -18.50 11.21 4.89
CA THR A 179 -18.18 9.77 4.79
C THR A 179 -17.48 9.24 6.04
N GLY A 180 -17.35 10.06 7.09
CA GLY A 180 -16.55 9.75 8.28
C GLY A 180 -17.20 8.76 9.26
N GLU A 181 -16.46 8.48 10.33
CA GLU A 181 -16.86 7.60 11.45
C GLU A 181 -17.26 8.39 12.71
N SER A 182 -17.50 9.70 12.57
CA SER A 182 -17.80 10.60 13.67
C SER A 182 -19.28 11.00 13.73
N LEU A 183 -19.75 11.20 14.96
CA LEU A 183 -21.02 11.79 15.32
C LEU A 183 -20.80 13.25 15.70
N THR A 184 -21.30 14.19 14.90
CA THR A 184 -21.19 15.62 15.17
C THR A 184 -22.50 16.15 15.72
N VAL A 185 -22.45 16.78 16.89
CA VAL A 185 -23.61 17.34 17.60
C VAL A 185 -23.39 18.83 17.87
N PRO A 186 -24.42 19.59 18.27
CA PRO A 186 -24.25 20.98 18.67
C PRO A 186 -23.22 21.11 19.81
N THR A 187 -22.40 22.17 19.78
CA THR A 187 -21.27 22.36 20.70
C THR A 187 -21.64 22.18 22.16
N GLY A 188 -22.77 22.73 22.62
CA GLY A 188 -23.21 22.59 24.01
C GLY A 188 -23.52 21.14 24.42
N VAL A 189 -23.96 20.30 23.50
CA VAL A 189 -24.18 18.86 23.75
C VAL A 189 -22.84 18.15 23.87
N ALA A 190 -21.94 18.39 22.92
CA ALA A 190 -20.59 17.81 22.95
C ALA A 190 -19.85 18.20 24.24
N GLU A 191 -19.89 19.48 24.63
CA GLU A 191 -19.25 19.99 25.85
C GLU A 191 -19.76 19.27 27.11
N SER A 192 -21.05 18.95 27.19
CA SER A 192 -21.62 18.22 28.32
C SER A 192 -21.12 16.77 28.46
N VAL A 193 -20.58 16.20 27.39
CA VAL A 193 -20.14 14.80 27.32
C VAL A 193 -18.62 14.68 27.34
N VAL A 194 -17.92 15.46 26.52
CA VAL A 194 -16.46 15.35 26.31
C VAL A 194 -15.69 16.54 26.89
N GLY A 195 -16.38 17.50 27.52
CA GLY A 195 -15.77 18.67 28.12
C GLY A 195 -15.14 19.59 27.08
N GLN A 196 -13.96 20.14 27.40
CA GLN A 196 -13.25 21.12 26.57
C GLN A 196 -12.27 20.49 25.56
N ASN A 197 -12.20 19.16 25.52
CA ASN A 197 -11.30 18.44 24.64
C ASN A 197 -11.63 18.76 23.19
N GLY A 198 -10.61 19.03 22.38
CA GLY A 198 -10.84 19.42 20.99
C GLY A 198 -9.64 20.04 20.31
N TRP A 199 -9.88 20.60 19.14
CA TRP A 199 -8.92 21.31 18.31
C TRP A 199 -9.60 22.46 17.58
N TRP A 200 -8.83 23.25 16.85
CA TRP A 200 -9.35 24.26 15.94
C TRP A 200 -9.05 23.93 14.50
N ILE A 201 -10.04 24.16 13.63
CA ILE A 201 -9.86 24.20 12.18
C ILE A 201 -9.90 25.66 11.75
N VAL A 202 -8.83 26.10 11.10
CA VAL A 202 -8.65 27.50 10.73
C VAL A 202 -8.66 27.63 9.22
N SER A 203 -9.56 28.47 8.72
CA SER A 203 -9.66 28.85 7.31
C SER A 203 -8.88 30.13 7.05
N ALA A 204 -8.15 30.14 5.93
CA ALA A 204 -7.43 31.32 5.49
C ALA A 204 -8.39 32.47 5.14
N PRO A 205 -7.94 33.74 5.24
CA PRO A 205 -8.71 34.87 4.74
C PRO A 205 -9.07 34.70 3.25
N ALA A 206 -10.19 35.29 2.85
CA ALA A 206 -10.67 35.21 1.47
C ALA A 206 -9.57 35.63 0.46
N GLY A 207 -9.37 34.81 -0.58
CA GLY A 207 -8.34 35.03 -1.59
C GLY A 207 -6.90 34.67 -1.18
N SER A 208 -6.68 34.22 0.06
CA SER A 208 -5.34 33.86 0.57
C SER A 208 -5.12 32.35 0.76
N ALA A 209 -6.08 31.50 0.35
CA ALA A 209 -6.08 30.06 0.64
C ALA A 209 -4.85 29.28 0.13
N GLN A 210 -4.13 29.80 -0.87
CA GLN A 210 -2.95 29.16 -1.47
C GLN A 210 -1.62 29.77 -1.00
N ARG A 211 -1.67 30.71 -0.05
CA ARG A 211 -0.46 31.31 0.50
C ARG A 211 0.30 30.30 1.36
N ARG A 212 1.61 30.29 1.22
CA ARG A 212 2.50 29.36 1.95
C ARG A 212 3.01 29.92 3.28
N ASP A 213 2.72 31.18 3.58
CA ASP A 213 3.11 31.87 4.82
C ASP A 213 1.95 32.00 5.81
N LEU A 214 0.81 31.33 5.55
CA LEU A 214 -0.37 31.36 6.41
C LEU A 214 -0.05 30.91 7.84
N ALA A 215 0.66 29.80 7.99
CA ALA A 215 1.03 29.28 9.30
C ALA A 215 1.90 30.28 10.07
N GLN A 216 2.88 30.92 9.42
CA GLN A 216 3.75 31.92 10.04
C GLN A 216 2.99 33.16 10.51
N ILE A 217 2.03 33.63 9.71
CA ILE A 217 1.20 34.79 10.06
C ILE A 217 0.30 34.45 11.24
N PHE A 218 -0.39 33.32 11.19
CA PHE A 218 -1.31 32.90 12.24
C PHE A 218 -0.57 32.56 13.53
N SER A 219 0.55 31.85 13.45
CA SER A 219 1.40 31.48 14.59
C SER A 219 1.90 32.70 15.35
N ALA A 220 2.31 33.75 14.63
CA ALA A 220 2.73 35.01 15.25
C ALA A 220 1.57 35.73 15.96
N ALA A 221 0.34 35.62 15.45
CA ALA A 221 -0.84 36.24 16.03
C ALA A 221 -1.31 35.53 17.32
N VAL A 222 -1.28 34.19 17.34
CA VAL A 222 -1.78 33.39 18.48
C VAL A 222 -0.69 32.86 19.40
N SER A 223 0.58 33.16 19.12
CA SER A 223 1.75 32.73 19.92
C SER A 223 1.86 31.21 20.11
N LEU A 224 1.53 30.43 19.08
CA LEU A 224 1.71 28.98 19.05
C LEU A 224 2.79 28.58 18.04
N PRO A 225 3.57 27.51 18.30
CA PRO A 225 4.47 26.97 17.29
C PRO A 225 3.67 26.41 16.10
N SER A 226 4.27 26.44 14.92
CA SER A 226 3.67 25.88 13.70
C SER A 226 4.62 25.00 12.93
N THR A 227 4.11 23.98 12.27
CA THR A 227 4.91 23.06 11.46
C THR A 227 4.10 22.46 10.29
N PRO A 228 4.69 22.31 9.10
CA PRO A 228 4.09 21.53 8.02
C PRO A 228 4.41 20.03 8.11
N ASP A 229 5.19 19.60 9.12
CA ASP A 229 5.56 18.20 9.30
C ASP A 229 4.60 17.49 10.27
N PRO A 230 3.75 16.57 9.80
CA PRO A 230 2.84 15.83 10.67
C PRO A 230 3.55 14.88 11.64
N ALA A 231 4.85 14.60 11.46
CA ALA A 231 5.61 13.76 12.38
C ALA A 231 5.99 14.49 13.68
N GLN A 232 6.02 15.83 13.66
CA GLN A 232 6.36 16.64 14.82
C GLN A 232 5.20 16.65 15.79
N ARG A 233 5.43 16.18 17.02
CA ARG A 233 4.43 16.20 18.08
C ARG A 233 4.39 17.55 18.80
N PRO A 234 3.24 17.95 19.35
CA PRO A 234 3.16 19.09 20.26
C PRO A 234 4.06 18.87 21.47
N ASP A 235 4.56 19.97 22.04
CA ASP A 235 5.24 19.95 23.34
C ASP A 235 4.18 19.73 24.44
N PRO A 236 4.25 18.65 25.26
CA PRO A 236 3.31 18.42 26.34
C PRO A 236 3.29 19.52 27.41
N ALA A 237 4.37 20.30 27.54
CA ALA A 237 4.44 21.46 28.44
C ALA A 237 4.00 22.77 27.76
N GLY A 238 3.74 22.74 26.44
CA GLY A 238 3.32 23.90 25.65
C GLY A 238 1.82 24.16 25.71
N ALA A 239 1.36 25.10 24.89
CA ALA A 239 -0.06 25.45 24.76
C ALA A 239 -0.77 24.76 23.58
N GLY A 240 -0.02 24.10 22.68
CA GLY A 240 -0.55 23.47 21.48
C GLY A 240 0.44 23.56 20.30
N LEU A 241 0.00 23.09 19.13
CA LEU A 241 0.77 23.13 17.89
C LEU A 241 -0.16 23.41 16.70
N ILE A 242 0.31 24.21 15.75
CA ILE A 242 -0.39 24.46 14.49
C ILE A 242 0.22 23.56 13.42
N TYR A 243 -0.56 22.66 12.83
CA TYR A 243 -0.20 22.00 11.59
C TYR A 243 -0.58 22.86 10.39
N ASP A 244 0.42 23.13 9.55
CA ASP A 244 0.25 23.81 8.26
C ASP A 244 -0.11 22.79 7.19
N THR A 245 -1.38 22.80 6.75
CA THR A 245 -1.88 21.80 5.80
C THR A 245 -1.69 22.21 4.34
N VAL A 246 -1.50 23.51 4.10
CA VAL A 246 -1.31 24.10 2.76
C VAL A 246 0.17 24.27 2.45
N GLY A 247 0.95 24.65 3.46
CA GLY A 247 2.37 24.92 3.32
C GLY A 247 3.26 23.67 3.32
N GLY A 248 4.55 23.92 3.52
CA GLY A 248 5.60 22.91 3.42
C GLY A 248 6.24 22.77 2.05
N SER A 249 7.34 22.02 2.02
CA SER A 249 8.08 21.68 0.81
C SER A 249 7.72 20.27 0.33
N GLY A 250 7.84 20.06 -0.98
CA GLY A 250 7.63 18.76 -1.63
C GLY A 250 6.31 18.65 -2.41
N PRO A 251 6.14 17.53 -3.15
CA PRO A 251 4.97 17.29 -4.00
C PRO A 251 3.77 16.68 -3.26
N LEU A 252 3.94 16.27 -2.01
CA LEU A 252 2.91 15.57 -1.23
C LEU A 252 2.09 16.55 -0.39
N THR A 253 0.77 16.34 -0.34
CA THR A 253 -0.13 17.09 0.54
C THR A 253 0.07 16.68 2.01
N PHE A 254 -0.48 17.47 2.94
CA PHE A 254 -0.39 17.16 4.36
C PHE A 254 -1.05 15.83 4.71
N GLU A 255 -2.21 15.53 4.14
CA GLU A 255 -2.96 14.28 4.33
C GLU A 255 -2.14 13.08 3.86
N GLN A 256 -1.45 13.20 2.72
CA GLN A 256 -0.54 12.17 2.21
C GLN A 256 0.68 11.97 3.10
N LYS A 257 1.26 13.04 3.64
CA LYS A 257 2.37 12.95 4.61
C LYS A 257 1.91 12.30 5.91
N PHE A 258 0.72 12.64 6.40
CA PHE A 258 0.15 12.07 7.62
C PHE A 258 -0.19 10.58 7.43
N SER A 259 -0.78 10.23 6.28
CA SER A 259 -1.02 8.86 5.83
C SER A 259 0.26 8.01 5.82
N ALA A 260 1.39 8.60 5.39
CA ALA A 260 2.69 7.94 5.41
C ALA A 260 3.16 7.56 6.84
N LEU A 261 2.75 8.31 7.88
CA LEU A 261 3.07 7.96 9.26
C LEU A 261 2.34 6.69 9.71
N PHE A 262 1.10 6.51 9.28
CA PHE A 262 0.30 5.33 9.60
C PHE A 262 0.84 4.08 8.91
N SER A 263 1.10 4.16 7.61
CA SER A 263 1.71 3.06 6.85
C SER A 263 3.12 2.72 7.34
N GLY A 264 3.88 3.73 7.76
CA GLY A 264 5.21 3.61 8.36
C GLY A 264 5.20 2.81 9.67
N LYS A 265 4.19 2.98 10.53
CA LYS A 265 4.06 2.17 11.76
C LYS A 265 3.91 0.67 11.46
N VAL A 266 3.16 0.31 10.42
CA VAL A 266 3.00 -1.10 10.01
C VAL A 266 4.31 -1.65 9.45
N THR A 267 4.95 -0.92 8.54
CA THR A 267 6.19 -1.37 7.88
C THR A 267 7.38 -1.45 8.84
N GLY A 268 7.45 -0.55 9.83
CA GLY A 268 8.47 -0.56 10.88
C GLY A 268 8.19 -1.52 12.04
N SER A 269 7.01 -2.15 12.08
CA SER A 269 6.63 -3.08 13.15
C SER A 269 7.25 -4.48 12.99
N THR A 270 7.03 -5.33 14.00
CA THR A 270 7.34 -6.76 13.94
C THR A 270 6.72 -7.46 12.73
N LEU A 271 5.52 -7.06 12.30
CA LEU A 271 4.91 -7.60 11.07
C LEU A 271 5.74 -7.27 9.84
N GLY A 272 6.22 -6.03 9.73
CA GLY A 272 7.12 -5.58 8.67
C GLY A 272 8.43 -6.37 8.64
N LEU A 273 9.01 -6.64 9.82
CA LEU A 273 10.21 -7.46 9.94
C LEU A 273 9.96 -8.91 9.49
N ILE A 274 8.86 -9.53 9.93
CA ILE A 274 8.46 -10.89 9.52
C ILE A 274 8.27 -10.97 8.00
N SER A 275 7.60 -9.98 7.39
CA SER A 275 7.45 -9.90 5.94
C SER A 275 8.80 -9.79 5.22
N THR A 276 9.72 -8.98 5.74
CA THR A 276 11.06 -8.80 5.15
C THR A 276 11.87 -10.10 5.20
N ILE A 277 11.86 -10.80 6.34
CA ILE A 277 12.50 -12.11 6.48
C ILE A 277 11.82 -13.14 5.57
N GLY A 278 10.49 -13.14 5.50
CA GLY A 278 9.71 -14.00 4.61
C GLY A 278 10.07 -13.80 3.14
N LEU A 279 10.25 -12.56 2.69
CA LEU A 279 10.70 -12.23 1.34
C LEU A 279 12.10 -12.78 1.07
N ALA A 280 13.05 -12.55 1.99
CA ALA A 280 14.41 -13.06 1.85
C ALA A 280 14.43 -14.59 1.78
N LEU A 281 13.64 -15.27 2.62
CA LEU A 281 13.52 -16.72 2.60
C LEU A 281 12.89 -17.22 1.30
N GLY A 282 11.83 -16.56 0.82
CA GLY A 282 11.21 -16.88 -0.47
C GLY A 282 12.17 -16.77 -1.64
N PHE A 283 13.02 -15.74 -1.62
CA PHE A 283 14.07 -15.56 -2.61
C PHE A 283 15.10 -16.69 -2.56
N VAL A 284 15.56 -17.06 -1.37
CA VAL A 284 16.50 -18.20 -1.19
C VAL A 284 15.86 -19.51 -1.67
N ILE A 285 14.58 -19.74 -1.37
CA ILE A 285 13.83 -20.92 -1.83
C ILE A 285 13.75 -20.93 -3.36
N ALA A 286 13.41 -19.80 -3.98
CA ALA A 286 13.36 -19.68 -5.44
C ALA A 286 14.70 -20.04 -6.08
N VAL A 287 15.78 -19.38 -5.65
CA VAL A 287 17.14 -19.60 -6.17
C VAL A 287 17.58 -21.05 -5.97
N SER A 288 17.37 -21.62 -4.79
CA SER A 288 17.76 -23.00 -4.49
C SER A 288 16.99 -24.01 -5.34
N SER A 289 15.69 -23.76 -5.53
CA SER A 289 14.83 -24.62 -6.34
C SER A 289 15.20 -24.58 -7.83
N PHE A 290 15.50 -23.39 -8.37
CA PHE A 290 15.95 -23.23 -9.75
C PHE A 290 17.36 -23.78 -9.98
N LEU A 291 18.30 -23.56 -9.06
CA LEU A 291 19.62 -24.17 -9.12
C LEU A 291 19.52 -25.70 -9.18
N ALA A 292 18.71 -26.30 -8.31
CA ALA A 292 18.45 -27.73 -8.37
C ALA A 292 17.83 -28.17 -9.72
N ALA A 293 17.07 -27.30 -10.40
CA ALA A 293 16.37 -27.64 -11.64
C ALA A 293 17.34 -27.67 -12.81
N VAL A 294 18.21 -26.67 -12.82
CA VAL A 294 19.32 -26.56 -13.77
C VAL A 294 20.28 -27.73 -13.56
N THR A 295 20.60 -28.09 -12.31
CA THR A 295 21.57 -29.16 -12.02
C THR A 295 21.08 -30.54 -12.44
N GLU A 296 19.81 -30.87 -12.21
CA GLU A 296 19.20 -32.14 -12.62
C GLU A 296 19.15 -32.32 -14.15
N ARG A 297 18.99 -31.23 -14.89
CA ARG A 297 18.89 -31.25 -16.36
C ARG A 297 20.20 -30.92 -17.08
N ARG A 298 21.33 -30.82 -16.35
CA ARG A 298 22.66 -30.45 -16.92
C ARG A 298 23.04 -31.22 -18.17
N ARG A 299 22.78 -32.53 -18.19
CA ARG A 299 23.09 -33.38 -19.35
C ARG A 299 22.24 -33.03 -20.57
N GLU A 300 20.98 -32.68 -20.37
CA GLU A 300 20.08 -32.24 -21.45
C GLU A 300 20.58 -30.92 -22.06
N PHE A 301 20.99 -29.96 -21.21
CA PHE A 301 21.64 -28.71 -21.64
C PHE A 301 22.95 -28.96 -22.42
N GLY A 302 23.76 -29.93 -21.97
CA GLY A 302 25.00 -30.35 -22.65
C GLY A 302 24.77 -30.91 -24.06
N ILE A 303 23.68 -31.67 -24.27
CA ILE A 303 23.32 -32.23 -25.58
C ILE A 303 22.79 -31.14 -26.52
N MET A 304 21.95 -30.23 -26.01
CA MET A 304 21.40 -29.16 -26.87
C MET A 304 22.46 -28.10 -27.23
N SER A 305 23.36 -27.78 -26.29
CA SER A 305 24.47 -26.87 -26.57
C SER A 305 25.47 -27.43 -27.59
N SER A 306 25.68 -28.76 -27.65
CA SER A 306 26.56 -29.37 -28.66
C SER A 306 25.97 -29.38 -30.07
N ILE A 307 24.64 -29.25 -30.20
CA ILE A 307 23.90 -29.12 -31.46
C ILE A 307 23.74 -27.65 -31.88
N GLY A 308 24.17 -26.69 -31.03
CA GLY A 308 24.11 -25.26 -31.30
C GLY A 308 22.81 -24.57 -30.86
N LEU A 309 21.98 -25.23 -30.03
CA LEU A 309 20.70 -24.71 -29.54
C LEU A 309 20.80 -24.07 -28.14
N ALA A 310 21.93 -23.45 -27.81
CA ALA A 310 22.18 -22.95 -26.46
C ALA A 310 21.24 -21.80 -26.06
N ASP A 311 20.91 -20.92 -27.02
CA ASP A 311 20.04 -19.76 -26.80
C ASP A 311 18.57 -20.17 -26.66
N GLU A 312 18.09 -21.10 -27.48
CA GLU A 312 16.72 -21.66 -27.39
C GLU A 312 16.46 -22.26 -26.02
N VAL A 313 17.48 -22.92 -25.46
CA VAL A 313 17.38 -23.57 -24.17
C VAL A 313 17.33 -22.57 -23.01
N LEU A 314 18.04 -21.44 -23.12
CA LEU A 314 17.85 -20.31 -22.21
C LEU A 314 16.39 -19.84 -22.24
N TYR A 315 15.79 -19.67 -23.42
CA TYR A 315 14.40 -19.23 -23.57
C TYR A 315 13.40 -20.25 -23.01
N PHE A 316 13.58 -21.55 -23.24
CA PHE A 316 12.73 -22.58 -22.66
C PHE A 316 12.72 -22.52 -21.13
N PHE A 317 13.91 -22.40 -20.52
CA PHE A 317 14.01 -22.31 -19.07
C PHE A 317 13.43 -21.00 -18.53
N LEU A 318 13.68 -19.89 -19.22
CA LEU A 318 13.16 -18.58 -18.81
C LEU A 318 11.63 -18.57 -18.83
N VAL A 319 11.00 -19.17 -19.85
CA VAL A 319 9.54 -19.33 -19.92
C VAL A 319 9.01 -20.27 -18.83
N GLU A 320 9.66 -21.41 -18.58
CA GLU A 320 9.29 -22.31 -17.46
C GLU A 320 9.34 -21.59 -16.12
N SER A 321 10.38 -20.80 -15.90
CA SER A 321 10.58 -20.02 -14.68
C SER A 321 9.56 -18.89 -14.55
N ALA A 322 9.27 -18.20 -15.65
CA ALA A 322 8.24 -17.17 -15.68
C ALA A 322 6.85 -17.73 -15.34
N ILE A 323 6.51 -18.93 -15.82
CA ILE A 323 5.25 -19.62 -15.47
C ILE A 323 5.22 -19.95 -13.97
N VAL A 324 6.32 -20.44 -13.40
CA VAL A 324 6.42 -20.72 -11.96
C VAL A 324 6.23 -19.44 -11.14
N PHE A 325 6.93 -18.36 -11.48
CA PHE A 325 6.81 -17.07 -10.77
C PHE A 325 5.41 -16.47 -10.90
N LEU A 326 4.80 -16.53 -12.09
CA LEU A 326 3.44 -16.03 -12.31
C LEU A 326 2.43 -16.85 -11.50
N ALA A 327 2.53 -18.18 -11.51
CA ALA A 327 1.66 -19.05 -10.72
C ALA A 327 1.82 -18.79 -9.22
N ALA A 328 3.06 -18.69 -8.73
CA ALA A 328 3.35 -18.36 -7.34
C ALA A 328 2.82 -16.99 -6.94
N TYR A 329 2.94 -16.01 -7.83
CA TYR A 329 2.41 -14.66 -7.59
C TYR A 329 0.89 -14.67 -7.47
N VAL A 330 0.18 -15.27 -8.42
CA VAL A 330 -1.29 -15.38 -8.39
C VAL A 330 -1.77 -16.12 -7.13
N VAL A 331 -1.15 -17.25 -6.79
CA VAL A 331 -1.50 -18.00 -5.57
C VAL A 331 -1.20 -17.19 -4.32
N GLY A 332 -0.03 -16.53 -4.27
CA GLY A 332 0.39 -15.73 -3.12
C GLY A 332 -0.51 -14.53 -2.86
N ILE A 333 -0.87 -13.77 -3.90
CA ILE A 333 -1.76 -12.60 -3.74
C ILE A 333 -3.19 -13.00 -3.37
N ALA A 334 -3.68 -14.13 -3.89
CA ALA A 334 -4.99 -14.66 -3.55
C ALA A 334 -5.01 -15.12 -2.09
N ALA A 335 -3.99 -15.86 -1.66
CA ALA A 335 -3.83 -16.29 -0.27
C ALA A 335 -3.73 -15.09 0.68
N ALA A 336 -3.00 -14.04 0.29
CA ALA A 336 -2.91 -12.81 1.08
C ALA A 336 -4.26 -12.09 1.20
N GLY A 337 -5.00 -11.94 0.10
CA GLY A 337 -6.32 -11.31 0.12
C GLY A 337 -7.30 -12.05 1.02
N ILE A 338 -7.34 -13.39 0.91
CA ILE A 338 -8.15 -14.25 1.79
C ILE A 338 -7.71 -14.11 3.25
N ALA A 339 -6.41 -14.13 3.54
CA ALA A 339 -5.89 -14.02 4.89
C ALA A 339 -6.26 -12.66 5.54
N VAL A 340 -6.10 -11.55 4.82
CA VAL A 340 -6.45 -10.22 5.33
C VAL A 340 -7.96 -10.11 5.56
N ALA A 341 -8.78 -10.59 4.62
CA ALA A 341 -10.25 -10.54 4.74
C ALA A 341 -10.78 -11.35 5.93
N LEU A 342 -10.15 -12.48 6.26
CA LEU A 342 -10.56 -13.32 7.39
C LEU A 342 -10.04 -12.84 8.75
N VAL A 343 -8.83 -12.26 8.79
CA VAL A 343 -8.17 -11.90 10.06
C VAL A 343 -8.52 -10.47 10.48
N ILE A 344 -8.64 -9.53 9.54
CA ILE A 344 -8.91 -8.11 9.84
C ILE A 344 -9.95 -7.55 8.85
N PRO A 345 -11.21 -8.01 8.93
CA PRO A 345 -12.24 -7.64 7.96
C PRO A 345 -12.49 -6.13 7.90
N GLY A 346 -12.38 -5.41 9.02
CA GLY A 346 -12.66 -3.97 9.09
C GLY A 346 -11.73 -3.08 8.25
N ILE A 347 -10.52 -3.55 7.94
CA ILE A 347 -9.56 -2.78 7.12
C ILE A 347 -9.30 -3.44 5.75
N ALA A 348 -10.01 -4.53 5.44
CA ALA A 348 -9.79 -5.33 4.24
C ALA A 348 -10.50 -4.71 3.02
N THR A 349 -9.91 -3.67 2.43
CA THR A 349 -10.46 -3.02 1.24
C THR A 349 -9.85 -3.55 -0.05
N PRO A 350 -10.62 -3.68 -1.15
CA PRO A 350 -10.09 -4.07 -2.45
C PRO A 350 -8.99 -3.12 -2.95
N THR A 351 -9.12 -1.83 -2.63
CA THR A 351 -8.14 -0.80 -2.99
C THR A 351 -6.79 -1.03 -2.30
N ALA A 352 -6.79 -1.28 -0.99
CA ALA A 352 -5.56 -1.60 -0.25
C ALA A 352 -4.92 -2.90 -0.73
N TRP A 353 -5.73 -3.93 -1.03
CA TRP A 353 -5.23 -5.18 -1.58
C TRP A 353 -4.58 -4.98 -2.95
N LEU A 354 -5.22 -4.24 -3.86
CA LEU A 354 -4.66 -3.92 -5.17
C LEU A 354 -3.34 -3.13 -5.06
N GLN A 355 -3.26 -2.18 -4.13
CA GLN A 355 -2.00 -1.48 -3.85
C GLN A 355 -0.92 -2.43 -3.34
N GLY A 356 -1.26 -3.34 -2.42
CA GLY A 356 -0.35 -4.36 -1.91
C GLY A 356 0.15 -5.32 -3.01
N VAL A 357 -0.76 -5.73 -3.91
CA VAL A 357 -0.47 -6.53 -5.11
C VAL A 357 0.51 -5.80 -6.01
N ALA A 358 0.23 -4.54 -6.36
CA ALA A 358 1.10 -3.72 -7.21
C ALA A 358 2.49 -3.50 -6.58
N MET A 359 2.54 -3.21 -5.28
CA MET A 359 3.80 -3.06 -4.56
C MET A 359 4.63 -4.34 -4.56
N THR A 360 3.98 -5.49 -4.42
CA THR A 360 4.67 -6.79 -4.41
C THR A 360 5.13 -7.19 -5.81
N ALA A 361 4.38 -6.81 -6.87
CA ALA A 361 4.79 -7.05 -8.25
C ALA A 361 6.13 -6.40 -8.61
N MET A 362 6.49 -5.27 -7.97
CA MET A 362 7.77 -4.61 -8.20
C MET A 362 8.99 -5.50 -7.89
N PHE A 363 8.84 -6.54 -7.07
CA PHE A 363 9.92 -7.49 -6.78
C PHE A 363 10.06 -8.60 -7.82
N LEU A 364 9.05 -8.84 -8.68
CA LEU A 364 9.06 -9.93 -9.65
C LEU A 364 10.25 -9.86 -10.63
N PRO A 365 10.62 -8.70 -11.21
CA PRO A 365 11.77 -8.62 -12.11
C PRO A 365 13.07 -9.01 -11.42
N ALA A 366 13.29 -8.52 -10.18
CA ALA A 366 14.48 -8.86 -9.41
C ALA A 366 14.54 -10.37 -9.09
N MET A 367 13.41 -10.97 -8.71
CA MET A 367 13.32 -12.41 -8.47
C MET A 367 13.56 -13.23 -9.74
N ALA A 368 13.02 -12.80 -10.89
CA ALA A 368 13.24 -13.48 -12.16
C ALA A 368 14.72 -13.43 -12.61
N ILE A 369 15.36 -12.26 -12.47
CA ILE A 369 16.77 -12.08 -12.84
C ILE A 369 17.66 -12.95 -11.96
N VAL A 370 17.54 -12.85 -10.64
CA VAL A 370 18.47 -13.57 -9.76
C VAL A 370 18.10 -15.03 -9.60
N GLY A 371 16.81 -15.35 -9.54
CA GLY A 371 16.29 -16.70 -9.34
C GLY A 371 16.43 -17.60 -10.56
N ALA A 372 16.23 -17.06 -11.78
CA ALA A 372 16.22 -17.86 -13.00
C ALA A 372 17.36 -17.54 -13.96
N LEU A 373 17.59 -16.25 -14.27
CA LEU A 373 18.55 -15.86 -15.30
C LEU A 373 20.01 -16.13 -14.88
N VAL A 374 20.39 -15.77 -13.66
CA VAL A 374 21.77 -15.94 -13.17
C VAL A 374 22.22 -17.42 -13.16
N PRO A 375 21.47 -18.37 -12.58
CA PRO A 375 21.83 -19.79 -12.61
C PRO A 375 22.04 -20.36 -14.01
N VAL A 376 21.13 -20.04 -14.94
CA VAL A 376 21.21 -20.56 -16.31
C VAL A 376 22.37 -19.96 -17.07
N HIS A 377 22.56 -18.65 -16.97
CA HIS A 377 23.66 -17.99 -17.65
C HIS A 377 25.01 -18.55 -17.21
N ARG A 378 25.18 -18.79 -15.90
CA ARG A 378 26.39 -19.46 -15.37
C ARG A 378 26.56 -20.89 -15.88
N LEU A 379 25.47 -21.62 -16.15
CA LEU A 379 25.55 -22.96 -16.71
C LEU A 379 25.99 -22.94 -18.19
N LEU A 380 25.40 -22.05 -18.99
CA LEU A 380 25.68 -21.97 -20.43
C LEU A 380 27.11 -21.49 -20.75
N GLN A 381 27.77 -20.82 -19.80
CA GLN A 381 29.19 -20.47 -19.90
C GLN A 381 30.13 -21.68 -19.74
N GLN A 382 29.64 -22.83 -19.28
CA GLN A 382 30.46 -24.04 -19.12
C GLN A 382 30.63 -24.75 -20.46
N ARG A 383 31.81 -25.33 -20.71
CA ARG A 383 32.08 -26.08 -21.94
C ARG A 383 31.11 -27.29 -22.05
N PRO A 384 30.54 -27.58 -23.24
CA PRO A 384 29.57 -28.67 -23.41
C PRO A 384 30.08 -30.03 -22.91
N VAL A 385 31.37 -30.30 -23.10
CA VAL A 385 32.02 -31.54 -22.61
C VAL A 385 32.01 -31.65 -21.07
N ALA A 386 32.08 -30.54 -20.33
CA ALA A 386 32.02 -30.54 -18.87
C ALA A 386 30.59 -30.82 -18.36
N LEU A 387 29.57 -30.36 -19.10
CA LEU A 387 28.16 -30.63 -18.77
C LEU A 387 27.78 -32.11 -18.97
N LEU A 388 28.48 -32.81 -19.88
CA LEU A 388 28.27 -34.23 -20.17
C LEU A 388 29.09 -35.18 -19.28
N GLY A 389 30.21 -34.70 -18.72
CA GLY A 389 31.16 -35.51 -17.95
C GLY A 389 30.91 -35.56 -16.43
N ALA A 390 30.02 -34.74 -15.90
CA ALA A 390 29.68 -34.75 -14.47
C ALA A 390 28.83 -36.00 -14.13
N ARG A 391 29.38 -36.90 -13.30
CA ARG A 391 28.68 -38.07 -12.73
C ARG A 391 27.89 -37.71 -11.50
#